data_AF-A0A9P8L9X4-F1
#
_entry.id   AF-A0A9P8L9X4-F1
#
_cell.length_a   1.000
_cell.length_b   1.000
_cell.length_c   1.000
_cell.angle_alpha   90.00
_cell.angle_beta   90.00
_cell.angle_gamma   90.00
#
_symmetry.space_group_name_H-M   'P 1'
#
loop_
_entity.id
_entity.type
_entity.pdbx_description
1 polymer ?
#
loop_
_entity_poly.entity_id
_entity_poly.type
_entity_poly.pdbx_seq_one_letter_code
_entity_poly.pdbx_strand_id
1 'polypeptide(L)'
;MAVRGVVELFRLVKREQELHRKILAFSISHDHRTVRIYGHYPIIKGDETTFHRHPIHTFDFTALDGREKWTAYKFAKNVYDMWMPTHLKRIYSVIDELPPDIDFEVSQESDLGESGLSLESHHLSDQSSQSSHVPSRDITLDTSLSQSIERRAFKKPKKRERPVELHQS
;
A
#
# COMPACT_ATOMS: atom_id res chain seq x y z
N MET A 1 8.54 12.09 6.45
CA MET A 1 7.68 10.91 6.21
C MET A 1 6.21 11.31 6.28
N ALA A 2 5.35 10.77 5.43
CA ALA A 2 3.97 11.24 5.17
C ALA A 2 3.11 11.54 6.42
N VAL A 3 3.25 10.77 7.51
CA VAL A 3 2.51 11.00 8.78
C VAL A 3 2.76 12.40 9.35
N ARG A 4 3.99 12.92 9.25
CA ARG A 4 4.34 14.28 9.72
C ARG A 4 3.53 15.34 8.98
N GLY A 5 3.48 15.26 7.66
CA GLY A 5 2.73 16.23 6.85
C GLY A 5 1.22 16.22 7.16
N VAL A 6 0.64 15.05 7.44
CA VAL A 6 -0.77 14.96 7.88
C VAL A 6 -0.97 15.63 9.25
N VAL A 7 -0.04 15.44 10.20
CA VAL A 7 -0.14 16.11 11.51
C VAL A 7 -0.02 17.63 11.35
N GLU A 8 0.93 18.10 10.56
CA GLU A 8 1.13 19.54 10.31
C GLU A 8 -0.09 20.16 9.66
N LEU A 9 -0.70 19.49 8.67
CA LEU A 9 -1.96 19.92 8.06
C LEU A 9 -3.08 20.07 9.10
N PHE A 10 -3.24 19.11 10.01
CA PHE A 10 -4.29 19.18 11.04
C PHE A 10 -4.02 20.25 12.10
N ARG A 11 -2.75 20.58 12.36
CA ARG A 11 -2.37 21.66 13.27
C ARG A 11 -2.79 23.03 12.74
N LEU A 12 -2.77 23.24 11.42
CA LEU A 12 -3.20 24.51 10.80
C LEU A 12 -4.65 24.89 11.19
N VAL A 13 -5.49 23.89 11.47
CA VAL A 13 -6.88 24.06 11.88
C VAL A 13 -7.14 23.64 13.34
N LYS A 14 -6.10 23.42 14.15
CA LYS A 14 -6.17 23.02 15.57
C LYS A 14 -6.94 21.71 15.82
N ARG A 15 -6.84 20.76 14.89
CA ARG A 15 -7.50 19.43 14.94
C ARG A 15 -6.51 18.29 15.12
N GLU A 16 -5.26 18.56 15.47
CA GLU A 16 -4.20 17.55 15.57
C GLU A 16 -4.53 16.44 16.58
N GLN A 17 -5.31 16.72 17.63
CA GLN A 17 -5.70 15.70 18.60
C GLN A 17 -6.59 14.59 18.01
N GLU A 18 -7.27 14.81 16.88
CA GLU A 18 -7.98 13.75 16.16
C GLU A 18 -7.06 12.62 15.68
N LEU A 19 -5.78 12.94 15.50
CA LEU A 19 -4.76 12.04 14.98
C LEU A 19 -4.02 11.28 16.09
N HIS A 20 -4.16 11.70 17.36
CA HIS A 20 -3.42 11.12 18.48
C HIS A 20 -3.64 9.60 18.54
N ARG A 21 -2.54 8.83 18.41
CA ARG A 21 -2.53 7.36 18.39
C ARG A 21 -3.36 6.71 17.28
N LYS A 22 -3.75 7.45 16.24
CA LYS A 22 -4.41 6.89 15.06
C LYS A 22 -3.38 6.46 14.03
N ILE A 23 -3.58 5.30 13.41
CA ILE A 23 -2.77 4.86 12.28
C ILE A 23 -3.09 5.75 11.08
N LEU A 24 -2.07 6.44 10.54
CA LEU A 24 -2.17 7.37 9.42
C LEU A 24 -1.40 6.89 8.18
N ALA A 25 -0.58 5.86 8.31
CA ALA A 25 0.11 5.24 7.18
C ALA A 25 0.47 3.80 7.50
N PHE A 26 0.75 3.02 6.46
CA PHE A 26 1.24 1.66 6.59
C PHE A 26 2.57 1.51 5.86
N SER A 27 3.43 0.62 6.35
CA SER A 27 4.60 0.17 5.62
C SER A 27 4.62 -1.35 5.56
N ILE A 28 4.97 -1.89 4.41
CA ILE A 28 5.18 -3.32 4.19
C ILE A 28 6.64 -3.47 3.78
N SER A 29 7.40 -4.27 4.51
CA SER A 29 8.75 -4.69 4.11
C SER A 29 8.81 -6.20 3.99
N HIS A 30 9.72 -6.70 3.16
CA HIS A 30 9.88 -8.13 2.97
C HIS A 30 11.33 -8.50 2.70
N ASP A 31 11.64 -9.77 2.94
CA ASP A 31 12.86 -10.43 2.49
C ASP A 31 12.47 -11.68 1.68
N HIS A 32 13.42 -12.60 1.45
CA HIS A 32 13.18 -13.82 0.68
C HIS A 32 12.17 -14.79 1.33
N ARG A 33 11.80 -14.59 2.60
CA ARG A 33 10.86 -15.47 3.32
C ARG A 33 9.82 -14.72 4.15
N THR A 34 10.18 -13.59 4.74
CA THR A 34 9.35 -12.89 5.73
C THR A 34 8.75 -11.64 5.15
N VAL A 35 7.49 -11.36 5.47
CA VAL A 35 6.84 -10.05 5.31
C VAL A 35 6.58 -9.45 6.69
N ARG A 36 6.80 -8.14 6.84
CA ARG A 36 6.52 -7.36 8.05
C ARG A 36 5.63 -6.18 7.68
N ILE A 37 4.48 -6.08 8.33
CA ILE A 37 3.50 -5.01 8.14
C ILE A 37 3.46 -4.15 9.40
N TYR A 38 3.59 -2.84 9.24
CA TYR A 38 3.50 -1.87 10.33
C TYR A 38 2.46 -0.81 10.04
N GLY A 39 1.78 -0.35 11.10
CA GLY A 39 0.98 0.88 11.10
C GLY A 39 1.74 2.01 11.78
N HIS A 40 1.79 3.18 11.15
CA HIS A 40 2.48 4.36 11.65
C HIS A 40 1.49 5.34 12.25
N TYR A 41 1.79 5.85 13.44
CA TYR A 41 0.90 6.73 14.20
C TYR A 41 1.70 7.82 14.94
N PRO A 42 1.12 9.01 15.14
CA PRO A 42 1.72 10.04 15.98
C PRO A 42 1.28 9.89 17.44
N ILE A 43 2.15 10.27 18.37
CA ILE A 43 1.80 10.62 19.75
C ILE A 43 2.00 12.12 19.89
N ILE A 44 0.89 12.82 20.14
CA ILE A 44 0.83 14.28 20.21
C ILE A 44 0.64 14.69 21.67
N LYS A 45 1.49 15.60 22.15
CA LYS A 45 1.45 16.15 23.52
C LYS A 45 1.69 17.66 23.43
N GLY A 46 0.61 18.44 23.40
CA GLY A 46 0.69 19.87 23.07
C GLY A 46 1.36 20.06 21.71
N ASP A 47 2.41 20.90 21.68
CA ASP A 47 3.15 21.24 20.47
C ASP A 47 4.17 20.16 20.05
N GLU A 48 4.46 19.19 20.90
CA GLU A 48 5.34 18.08 20.57
C GLU A 48 4.59 16.95 19.87
N THR A 49 5.20 16.41 18.80
CA THR A 49 4.74 15.18 18.15
C THR A 49 5.90 14.22 17.97
N THR A 50 5.71 12.97 18.39
CA THR A 50 6.63 11.86 18.10
C THR A 50 5.94 10.85 17.20
N PHE A 51 6.70 10.19 16.32
CA PHE A 51 6.18 9.26 15.33
C PHE A 51 6.64 7.85 15.65
N HIS A 52 5.69 6.92 15.71
CA HIS A 52 5.92 5.54 16.12
C HIS A 52 5.33 4.58 15.10
N ARG A 53 5.77 3.33 15.16
CA ARG A 53 5.17 2.23 14.39
C ARG A 53 4.72 1.10 15.29
N HIS A 54 3.58 0.51 14.98
CA HIS A 54 3.06 -0.70 15.62
C HIS A 54 3.18 -1.88 14.65
N PRO A 55 3.82 -3.00 15.05
CA PRO A 55 3.81 -4.23 14.25
C PRO A 55 2.38 -4.77 14.16
N ILE A 56 1.82 -4.81 12.95
CA ILE A 56 0.48 -5.34 12.68
C ILE A 56 0.55 -6.85 12.47
N HIS A 57 1.50 -7.28 11.62
CA HIS A 57 1.71 -8.70 11.34
C HIS A 57 3.13 -8.95 10.86
N THR A 58 3.68 -10.11 11.16
CA THR A 58 4.95 -10.60 10.65
C THR A 58 4.83 -12.09 10.39
N PHE A 59 5.13 -12.52 9.16
CA PHE A 59 4.89 -13.91 8.74
C PHE A 59 5.89 -14.39 7.69
N ASP A 60 6.15 -15.71 7.66
CA ASP A 60 6.91 -16.39 6.61
C ASP A 60 5.94 -16.83 5.50
N PHE A 61 6.04 -16.22 4.31
CA PHE A 61 5.15 -16.52 3.19
C PHE A 61 5.52 -17.82 2.44
N THR A 62 6.68 -18.40 2.75
CA THR A 62 7.16 -19.69 2.21
C THR A 62 6.81 -20.87 3.12
N ALA A 63 6.47 -20.59 4.38
CA ALA A 63 6.07 -21.62 5.35
C ALA A 63 4.68 -22.20 5.08
N LEU A 64 4.42 -23.39 5.65
CA LEU A 64 3.12 -24.06 5.63
C LEU A 64 2.51 -24.17 4.22
N ASP A 65 3.33 -24.53 3.23
CA ASP A 65 2.94 -24.65 1.82
C ASP A 65 2.35 -23.36 1.24
N GLY A 66 2.92 -22.21 1.63
CA GLY A 66 2.51 -20.91 1.13
C GLY A 66 1.16 -20.42 1.62
N ARG A 67 0.68 -20.90 2.78
CA ARG A 67 -0.61 -20.52 3.38
C ARG A 67 -0.83 -18.99 3.42
N GLU A 68 0.21 -18.22 3.72
CA GLU A 68 0.13 -16.76 3.85
C GLU A 68 0.61 -15.99 2.61
N LYS A 69 0.85 -16.67 1.48
CA LYS A 69 1.37 -16.09 0.24
C LYS A 69 0.59 -14.85 -0.23
N TRP A 70 -0.72 -14.82 -0.01
CA TRP A 70 -1.59 -13.73 -0.45
C TRP A 70 -1.93 -12.70 0.63
N THR A 71 -1.41 -12.85 1.86
CA THR A 71 -1.78 -12.00 2.99
C THR A 71 -1.40 -10.53 2.76
N ALA A 72 -0.17 -10.27 2.31
CA ALA A 72 0.30 -8.90 2.03
C ALA A 72 -0.52 -8.22 0.93
N TYR A 73 -0.83 -8.95 -0.15
CA TYR A 73 -1.65 -8.47 -1.25
C TYR A 73 -3.06 -8.09 -0.78
N LYS A 74 -3.73 -8.99 -0.03
CA LYS A 74 -5.07 -8.70 0.51
C LYS A 74 -5.05 -7.50 1.47
N PHE A 75 -4.01 -7.39 2.29
CA PHE A 75 -3.83 -6.25 3.18
C PHE A 75 -3.72 -4.94 2.38
N ALA A 76 -2.83 -4.88 1.40
CA ALA A 76 -2.66 -3.70 0.55
C ALA A 76 -3.96 -3.32 -0.18
N LYS A 77 -4.66 -4.32 -0.75
CA LYS A 77 -5.97 -4.11 -1.38
C LYS A 77 -6.99 -3.51 -0.41
N ASN A 78 -7.09 -4.03 0.81
CA ASN A 78 -7.99 -3.50 1.83
C ASN A 78 -7.59 -2.09 2.29
N VAL A 79 -6.30 -1.74 2.30
CA VAL A 79 -5.86 -0.36 2.57
C VAL A 79 -6.47 0.58 1.54
N TYR A 80 -6.42 0.25 0.25
CA TYR A 80 -7.00 1.10 -0.80
C TYR A 80 -8.52 1.06 -0.84
N ASP A 81 -9.14 -0.11 -0.69
CA ASP A 81 -10.59 -0.26 -0.86
C ASP A 81 -11.38 0.27 0.34
N MET A 82 -10.82 0.17 1.56
CA MET A 82 -11.56 0.46 2.80
C MET A 82 -10.98 1.63 3.57
N TRP A 83 -9.66 1.63 3.80
CA TRP A 83 -9.04 2.60 4.70
C TRP A 83 -8.77 3.95 4.00
N MET A 84 -8.26 3.93 2.76
CA MET A 84 -7.86 5.12 2.02
C MET A 84 -9.02 6.09 1.78
N PRO A 85 -10.25 5.66 1.38
CA PRO A 85 -11.36 6.59 1.18
C PRO A 85 -11.73 7.34 2.47
N THR A 86 -11.69 6.63 3.60
CA THR A 86 -11.95 7.24 4.92
C THR A 86 -10.85 8.22 5.31
N HIS A 87 -9.58 7.88 5.05
CA HIS A 87 -8.45 8.75 5.34
C HIS A 87 -8.45 10.01 4.46
N LEU A 88 -8.72 9.85 3.16
CA LEU A 88 -8.83 10.94 2.21
C LEU A 88 -9.96 11.91 2.58
N LYS A 89 -11.14 11.39 2.96
CA LYS A 89 -12.25 12.24 3.43
C LYS A 89 -11.86 13.06 4.66
N ARG A 90 -11.04 12.49 5.56
CA ARG A 90 -10.54 13.22 6.73
C ARG A 90 -9.60 14.36 6.33
N ILE A 91 -8.75 14.12 5.33
CA ILE A 91 -7.85 15.15 4.78
C ILE A 91 -8.66 16.27 4.12
N TYR A 92 -9.65 15.94 3.29
CA TYR A 92 -10.53 16.95 2.68
C TYR A 92 -11.27 17.78 3.72
N SER A 93 -11.81 17.15 4.76
CA SER A 93 -12.44 17.88 5.86
C SER A 93 -11.53 18.93 6.52
N VAL A 94 -10.23 18.69 6.58
CA VAL A 94 -9.28 19.69 7.10
C VAL A 94 -8.95 20.75 6.05
N ILE A 95 -8.79 20.35 4.79
CA ILE A 95 -8.52 21.29 3.68
C ILE A 95 -9.67 22.29 3.53
N ASP A 96 -10.93 21.84 3.65
CA ASP A 96 -12.12 22.69 3.54
C ASP A 96 -12.21 23.74 4.68
N GLU A 97 -11.48 23.53 5.78
CA GLU A 97 -11.43 24.43 6.94
C GLU A 97 -10.17 25.32 6.96
N LEU A 98 -9.30 25.22 5.95
CA LEU A 98 -8.08 26.01 5.90
C LEU A 98 -8.41 27.51 5.70
N PRO A 99 -7.76 28.40 6.48
CA PRO A 99 -7.75 29.82 6.19
C PRO A 99 -7.26 30.11 4.75
N PRO A 100 -7.89 31.07 4.04
CA PRO A 100 -7.57 31.38 2.65
C PRO A 100 -6.18 32.02 2.47
N ASP A 101 -5.56 32.49 3.55
CA ASP A 101 -4.29 33.22 3.60
C ASP A 101 -3.12 32.39 4.16
N ILE A 102 -3.26 31.06 4.24
CA ILE A 102 -2.15 30.18 4.62
C ILE A 102 -1.05 30.19 3.56
N ASP A 103 0.14 30.61 3.98
CA ASP A 103 1.37 30.44 3.21
C ASP A 103 2.04 29.11 3.60
N PHE A 104 2.15 28.19 2.64
CA PHE A 104 2.92 26.97 2.81
C PHE A 104 4.37 27.29 2.48
N GLU A 105 5.12 27.75 3.48
CA GLU A 105 6.54 28.07 3.33
C GLU A 105 7.31 26.77 2.98
N VAL A 106 7.54 26.56 1.68
CA VAL A 106 8.40 25.49 1.19
C VAL A 106 9.82 26.00 1.22
N SER A 107 10.52 25.79 2.34
CA SER A 107 11.97 25.99 2.36
C SER A 107 12.61 25.03 1.35
N GLN A 108 13.03 25.56 0.20
CA GLN A 108 13.97 24.87 -0.68
C GLN A 108 15.31 24.82 0.04
N GLU A 109 15.49 23.80 0.88
CA GLU A 109 16.79 23.45 1.40
C GLU A 109 17.59 22.89 0.22
N SER A 110 18.25 23.78 -0.51
CA SER A 110 19.23 23.41 -1.53
C SER A 110 20.33 22.65 -0.83
N ASP A 111 20.33 21.34 -0.97
CA ASP A 111 21.39 20.46 -0.52
C ASP A 111 22.62 20.70 -1.43
N LEU A 112 23.33 21.80 -1.18
CA LEU A 112 24.70 22.03 -1.63
C LEU A 112 25.63 21.74 -0.45
N GLY A 113 25.41 20.58 0.17
CA GLY A 113 26.36 19.92 1.04
C GLY A 113 27.11 18.87 0.23
N GLU A 114 28.32 19.22 -0.21
CA GLU A 114 29.33 18.24 -0.64
C GLU A 114 29.39 17.08 0.37
N SER A 115 28.94 15.90 -0.03
CA SER A 115 29.29 14.65 0.64
C SER A 115 29.45 13.58 -0.43
N GLY A 116 30.70 13.13 -0.54
CA GLY A 116 31.23 12.44 -1.68
C GLY A 116 30.56 11.13 -1.99
N LEU A 117 30.13 10.99 -3.24
CA LEU A 117 30.03 9.72 -3.94
C LEU A 117 30.68 9.93 -5.30
N SER A 118 32.00 9.74 -5.35
CA SER A 118 32.70 9.50 -6.62
C SER A 118 32.17 8.18 -7.17
N LEU A 119 31.13 8.26 -8.00
CA LEU A 119 30.65 7.16 -8.81
C LEU A 119 31.67 6.97 -9.95
N GLU A 120 32.64 6.10 -9.72
CA GLU A 120 33.61 5.69 -10.73
C GLU A 120 32.86 4.99 -11.87
N SER A 121 32.74 5.69 -13.00
CA SER A 121 32.12 5.20 -14.22
C SER A 121 32.94 4.04 -14.78
N HIS A 122 32.38 2.82 -14.74
CA HIS A 122 32.93 1.66 -15.44
C HIS A 122 33.05 1.93 -16.95
N HIS A 123 34.29 2.10 -17.41
CA HIS A 123 34.63 2.03 -18.84
C HIS A 123 34.68 0.55 -19.24
N LEU A 124 33.59 0.05 -19.85
CA LEU A 124 33.60 -1.22 -20.57
C LEU A 124 34.17 -0.98 -21.97
N SER A 125 35.38 -1.48 -22.20
CA SER A 125 35.97 -1.55 -23.54
C SER A 125 35.34 -2.68 -24.34
N ASP A 126 34.90 -2.33 -25.55
CA ASP A 126 34.44 -3.20 -26.62
C ASP A 126 35.37 -4.39 -26.87
N GLN A 127 34.81 -5.60 -26.96
CA GLN A 127 35.24 -6.58 -27.96
C GLN A 127 34.04 -7.35 -28.54
N SER A 128 34.09 -7.43 -29.86
CA SER A 128 33.09 -7.91 -30.82
C SER A 128 32.61 -9.34 -30.62
N SER A 129 31.35 -9.62 -30.96
CA SER A 129 30.95 -10.79 -31.77
C SER A 129 29.59 -10.57 -32.43
N GLN A 130 29.57 -10.81 -33.74
CA GLN A 130 28.47 -10.63 -34.67
C GLN A 130 27.33 -11.63 -34.44
N SER A 131 26.07 -11.25 -34.75
CA SER A 131 25.23 -11.96 -35.72
C SER A 131 23.77 -11.47 -35.76
N SER A 132 23.33 -11.15 -36.97
CA SER A 132 21.97 -11.23 -37.56
C SER A 132 20.82 -10.36 -37.01
N HIS A 133 20.56 -9.29 -37.77
CA HIS A 133 19.28 -8.66 -38.09
C HIS A 133 18.05 -9.61 -38.09
N VAL A 134 16.90 -9.12 -37.57
CA VAL A 134 15.66 -8.78 -38.31
C VAL A 134 14.77 -7.88 -37.41
N PRO A 135 14.13 -6.80 -37.91
CA PRO A 135 13.34 -5.86 -37.10
C PRO A 135 11.84 -6.19 -37.09
N SER A 136 11.13 -5.91 -35.98
CA SER A 136 9.66 -5.86 -36.02
C SER A 136 9.04 -4.95 -34.95
N ARG A 137 8.70 -3.74 -35.41
CA ARG A 137 7.50 -2.91 -35.21
C ARG A 137 6.90 -2.68 -33.81
N ASP A 138 6.82 -1.38 -33.50
CA ASP A 138 5.85 -0.70 -32.65
C ASP A 138 4.42 -1.24 -32.78
N ILE A 139 3.78 -1.53 -31.65
CA ILE A 139 2.32 -1.52 -31.50
C ILE A 139 1.99 -0.96 -30.11
N THR A 140 1.56 0.30 -30.09
CA THR A 140 0.77 0.92 -29.02
C THR A 140 -0.53 0.14 -28.86
N LEU A 141 -0.94 -0.18 -27.63
CA LEU A 141 -2.27 -0.72 -27.36
C LEU A 141 -2.87 -0.08 -26.11
N ASP A 142 -3.44 1.11 -26.33
CA ASP A 142 -4.62 1.55 -25.60
C ASP A 142 -5.76 0.56 -25.88
N THR A 143 -6.44 0.06 -24.86
CA THR A 143 -7.89 -0.24 -24.92
C THR A 143 -8.46 -0.39 -23.52
N SER A 144 -9.31 0.57 -23.16
CA SER A 144 -10.37 0.49 -22.15
C SER A 144 -11.31 -0.68 -22.44
N LEU A 145 -11.64 -1.51 -21.43
CA LEU A 145 -12.87 -2.31 -21.48
C LEU A 145 -13.55 -2.39 -20.12
N SER A 146 -14.69 -1.70 -20.06
CA SER A 146 -15.67 -1.66 -18.99
C SER A 146 -16.37 -3.01 -18.75
N GLN A 147 -16.79 -3.19 -17.49
CA GLN A 147 -18.01 -3.87 -17.05
C GLN A 147 -18.34 -5.23 -17.68
N SER A 148 -18.04 -6.30 -16.96
CA SER A 148 -19.00 -7.39 -16.69
C SER A 148 -18.34 -8.48 -15.86
N ILE A 149 -18.88 -8.75 -14.67
CA ILE A 149 -19.09 -10.06 -14.03
C ILE A 149 -19.62 -9.72 -12.62
N GLU A 150 -20.88 -9.32 -12.60
CA GLU A 150 -21.73 -9.53 -11.43
C GLU A 150 -22.66 -10.69 -11.78
N ARG A 151 -22.99 -11.52 -10.79
CA ARG A 151 -23.83 -12.74 -10.83
C ARG A 151 -23.07 -14.06 -11.03
N ARG A 152 -22.55 -14.60 -9.92
CA ARG A 152 -22.62 -16.05 -9.69
C ARG A 152 -23.20 -16.33 -8.31
N ALA A 153 -24.48 -16.65 -8.30
CA ALA A 153 -25.22 -17.08 -7.11
C ALA A 153 -24.76 -18.48 -6.68
N PHE A 154 -24.53 -18.63 -5.38
CA PHE A 154 -24.16 -19.87 -4.71
C PHE A 154 -25.33 -20.87 -4.70
N LYS A 155 -25.18 -22.06 -5.30
CA LYS A 155 -26.13 -23.17 -5.18
C LYS A 155 -25.79 -24.04 -3.97
N LYS A 156 -26.77 -24.27 -3.07
CA LYS A 156 -26.67 -25.19 -1.91
C LYS A 156 -26.80 -26.66 -2.34
N PRO A 157 -26.18 -27.62 -1.63
CA PRO A 157 -26.26 -29.05 -1.97
C PRO A 157 -27.55 -29.72 -1.43
N LYS A 158 -28.05 -30.70 -2.19
CA LYS A 158 -29.29 -31.46 -1.95
C LYS A 158 -29.01 -32.69 -1.06
N LYS A 159 -29.81 -32.91 -0.01
CA LYS A 159 -29.74 -34.10 0.87
C LYS A 159 -30.13 -35.37 0.10
N ARG A 160 -29.37 -36.46 0.29
CA ARG A 160 -29.68 -37.83 -0.16
C ARG A 160 -30.45 -38.55 0.96
N GLU A 161 -31.65 -39.05 0.67
CA GLU A 161 -32.37 -39.99 1.53
C GLU A 161 -31.93 -41.44 1.25
N ARG A 162 -31.93 -42.29 2.28
CA ARG A 162 -31.56 -43.71 2.20
C ARG A 162 -32.82 -44.57 1.95
N PRO A 163 -32.76 -45.66 1.16
CA PRO A 163 -33.91 -46.53 0.95
C PRO A 163 -34.15 -47.44 2.17
N VAL A 164 -35.43 -47.69 2.44
CA VAL A 164 -35.95 -48.65 3.42
C VAL A 164 -36.00 -50.03 2.75
N GLU A 165 -35.38 -51.04 3.36
CA GLU A 165 -35.56 -52.45 2.96
C GLU A 165 -36.87 -53.00 3.51
N LEU A 166 -37.69 -53.59 2.63
CA LEU A 166 -38.93 -54.29 2.95
C LEU A 166 -38.68 -55.80 2.87
N HIS A 167 -38.83 -56.49 3.99
CA HIS A 167 -38.92 -57.94 4.09
C HIS A 167 -40.11 -58.47 3.28
N GLN A 168 -39.91 -59.60 2.59
CA GLN A 168 -40.98 -60.52 2.24
C GLN A 168 -40.59 -61.95 2.61
N SER A 169 -41.64 -62.71 2.89
CA SER A 169 -41.78 -63.91 3.72
C SER A 169 -41.06 -65.18 3.26
#